data_AF-A0A5P1E336-F1
#
_entry.id   AF-A0A5P1E336-F1
#
_cell.length_a   1.000
_cell.length_b   1.000
_cell.length_c   1.000
_cell.angle_alpha   90.00
_cell.angle_beta   90.00
_cell.angle_gamma   90.00
#
_symmetry.space_group_name_H-M   'P 1'
#
loop_
_entity.id
_entity.type
_entity.pdbx_description
1 polymer ?
#
loop_
_entity_poly.entity_id
_entity_poly.type
_entity_poly.pdbx_seq_one_letter_code
_entity_poly.pdbx_strand_id
1 'polypeptide(L)'
;MYAIHSSNKPWDTWDFIATITCITGIIVAYFADTQLYNFVQRNESLKEQGAPILLNLDKGLWGYSRHPNYVGEQLWWWGLFMFAWNVGYGWMFWGPLVNSMCLAYVTLLVEQKMLKKEYRAEAYRQYQKTTSVWIPWFRFSIGGSKQKKG
;
A
#
# COMPACT_ATOMS: atom_id res chain seq x y z
N MET A 1 -4.18 22.71 -30.06
CA MET A 1 -5.54 22.12 -30.09
C MET A 1 -5.91 21.85 -28.63
N TYR A 2 -6.71 22.73 -28.01
CA TYR A 2 -7.18 22.51 -26.64
C TYR A 2 -8.29 21.46 -26.70
N ALA A 3 -7.97 20.21 -26.37
CA ALA A 3 -8.97 19.17 -26.17
C ALA A 3 -9.69 19.41 -24.84
N ILE A 4 -10.55 20.43 -24.79
CA ILE A 4 -11.47 20.62 -23.67
C ILE A 4 -12.67 19.74 -24.00
N HIS A 5 -12.63 18.50 -23.51
CA HIS A 5 -13.82 17.67 -23.45
C HIS A 5 -14.78 18.31 -22.43
N SER A 6 -15.78 19.04 -22.92
CA SER A 6 -16.87 19.57 -22.12
C SER A 6 -18.01 18.56 -22.13
N SER A 7 -18.16 17.80 -21.04
CA SER A 7 -19.37 17.01 -20.79
C SER A 7 -20.37 17.92 -20.08
N ASN A 8 -21.57 18.07 -20.64
CA ASN A 8 -22.67 18.82 -20.03
C ASN A 8 -23.39 18.01 -18.92
N LYS A 9 -22.78 16.94 -18.42
CA LYS A 9 -23.36 16.15 -17.33
C LYS A 9 -23.22 16.93 -16.02
N PRO A 10 -24.32 17.26 -15.32
CA PRO A 10 -24.24 17.87 -14.01
C PRO A 10 -23.58 16.91 -13.03
N TRP A 11 -22.92 17.47 -12.01
CA TRP A 11 -22.28 16.70 -10.95
C TRP A 11 -23.27 15.74 -10.30
N ASP A 12 -22.92 14.46 -10.24
CA ASP A 12 -23.80 13.42 -9.67
C ASP A 12 -23.17 12.71 -8.45
N THR A 13 -23.91 11.77 -7.89
CA THR A 13 -23.48 11.00 -6.71
C THR A 13 -22.23 10.16 -6.99
N TRP A 14 -22.01 9.71 -8.23
CA TRP A 14 -20.83 8.93 -8.59
C TRP A 14 -19.58 9.79 -8.61
N ASP A 15 -19.69 11.05 -9.05
CA ASP A 15 -18.58 12.00 -8.98
C ASP A 15 -18.15 12.22 -7.52
N PHE A 16 -19.11 12.32 -6.59
CA PHE A 16 -18.80 12.43 -5.16
C PHE A 16 -18.12 11.18 -4.59
N ILE A 17 -18.62 9.98 -4.92
CA ILE A 17 -18.00 8.71 -4.50
C ILE A 17 -16.58 8.58 -5.07
N ALA A 18 -16.39 8.93 -6.34
CA ALA A 18 -15.09 8.91 -6.99
C ALA A 18 -14.11 9.91 -6.34
N THR A 19 -14.57 11.13 -6.03
CA THR A 19 -13.77 12.12 -5.29
C THR A 19 -13.31 11.59 -3.93
N ILE A 20 -14.23 11.04 -3.13
CA ILE A 20 -13.90 10.48 -1.81
C ILE A 20 -12.89 9.34 -1.95
N THR A 21 -13.09 8.46 -2.93
CA THR A 21 -12.19 7.33 -3.20
C THR A 21 -10.78 7.82 -3.52
N CYS A 22 -10.65 8.81 -4.41
CA CYS A 22 -9.37 9.41 -4.77
C CYS A 22 -8.68 10.10 -3.58
N ILE A 23 -9.41 10.92 -2.82
CA ILE A 23 -8.87 11.62 -1.64
C ILE A 23 -8.40 10.60 -0.60
N THR A 24 -9.19 9.56 -0.34
CA THR A 24 -8.81 8.48 0.58
C THR A 24 -7.53 7.79 0.10
N GLY A 25 -7.42 7.50 -1.20
CA GLY A 25 -6.22 6.91 -1.80
C GLY A 25 -4.97 7.76 -1.56
N ILE A 26 -5.05 9.07 -1.83
CA ILE A 26 -3.94 10.01 -1.59
C ILE A 26 -3.56 10.04 -0.10
N ILE A 27 -4.54 10.15 0.79
CA ILE A 27 -4.30 10.21 2.24
C ILE A 27 -3.59 8.94 2.72
N VAL A 28 -4.08 7.77 2.31
CA VAL A 28 -3.47 6.48 2.67
C VAL A 28 -2.03 6.39 2.14
N ALA A 29 -1.80 6.74 0.88
CA ALA A 29 -0.47 6.74 0.27
C ALA A 29 0.50 7.68 1.00
N TYR A 30 0.06 8.91 1.26
CA TYR A 30 0.85 9.92 1.96
C TYR A 30 1.29 9.46 3.36
N PHE A 31 0.36 8.95 4.16
CA PHE A 31 0.69 8.45 5.50
C PHE A 31 1.57 7.19 5.46
N ALA A 32 1.31 6.29 4.52
CA ALA A 32 2.10 5.07 4.34
C ALA A 32 3.55 5.40 3.97
N ASP A 33 3.76 6.29 3.01
CA ASP A 33 5.09 6.70 2.55
C ASP A 33 5.82 7.52 3.63
N THR A 34 5.11 8.37 4.37
CA THR A 34 5.70 9.10 5.51
C THR A 34 6.17 8.13 6.61
N GLN A 35 5.38 7.09 6.92
CA GLN A 35 5.79 6.05 7.87
C GLN A 35 7.02 5.27 7.39
N LEU A 36 7.07 4.95 6.09
CA LEU A 36 8.20 4.25 5.48
C LEU A 36 9.47 5.11 5.48
N TYR A 37 9.34 6.39 5.09
CA TYR A 37 10.44 7.35 5.08
C TYR A 37 11.06 7.49 6.47
N ASN A 38 10.22 7.73 7.48
CA ASN A 38 10.67 7.85 8.87
C ASN A 38 11.35 6.56 9.37
N PHE A 39 10.86 5.39 8.98
CA PHE A 39 11.47 4.11 9.32
C PHE A 39 12.86 3.93 8.70
N VAL A 40 13.01 4.26 7.42
CA VAL A 40 14.31 4.19 6.72
C VAL A 40 15.31 5.14 7.38
N GLN A 41 14.92 6.40 7.60
CA GLN A 41 15.77 7.40 8.22
C GLN A 41 16.18 7.01 9.66
N ARG A 42 15.24 6.45 10.44
CA ARG A 42 15.52 5.92 11.78
C ARG A 42 16.56 4.79 11.72
N ASN A 43 16.44 3.87 10.77
CA ASN A 43 17.37 2.76 10.62
C ASN A 43 18.77 3.19 10.16
N GLU A 44 18.86 4.21 9.31
CA GLU A 44 20.13 4.81 8.92
C GLU A 44 20.83 5.42 10.15
N SER A 45 20.11 6.22 10.93
CA SER A 45 20.64 6.82 12.17
C SER A 45 21.09 5.78 13.20
N LEU A 46 20.32 4.70 13.39
CA LEU A 46 20.72 3.59 14.29
C LEU A 46 21.99 2.91 13.82
N LYS A 47 22.15 2.72 12.50
CA LYS A 47 23.33 2.10 11.92
C LYS A 47 24.59 2.96 12.12
N GLU A 48 24.47 4.29 11.97
CA GLU A 48 25.57 5.23 12.24
C GLU A 48 26.00 5.22 13.71
N GLN A 49 25.06 5.00 14.63
CA GLN A 49 25.30 4.94 16.07
C GLN A 49 25.79 3.56 16.56
N GLY A 50 25.90 2.57 15.66
CA GLY A 50 26.23 1.19 16.03
C GLY A 50 25.14 0.46 16.81
N ALA A 51 23.92 1.01 16.84
CA ALA A 51 22.77 0.44 17.53
C ALA A 51 22.06 -0.63 16.65
N PRO A 52 21.35 -1.60 17.25
CA PRO A 52 20.60 -2.59 16.49
C PRO A 52 19.48 -1.93 15.67
N ILE A 53 19.45 -2.22 14.36
CA ILE A 53 18.43 -1.72 13.44
C ILE A 53 17.06 -2.38 13.64
N LEU A 54 16.00 -1.69 13.26
CA LEU A 54 14.66 -2.25 13.22
C LEU A 54 14.51 -3.13 11.97
N LEU A 55 14.11 -4.39 12.16
CA LEU A 55 14.03 -5.36 11.06
C LEU A 55 12.81 -5.15 10.16
N ASN A 56 11.68 -4.73 10.74
CA ASN A 56 10.41 -4.55 10.03
C ASN A 56 9.68 -3.28 10.50
N LEU A 57 8.84 -2.74 9.61
CA LEU A 57 7.85 -1.72 9.91
C LEU A 57 6.48 -2.39 10.07
N ASP A 58 6.08 -2.68 11.30
CA ASP A 58 4.85 -3.41 11.65
C ASP A 58 3.82 -2.56 12.44
N LYS A 59 4.07 -1.24 12.48
CA LYS A 59 3.26 -0.25 13.17
C LYS A 59 2.50 0.64 12.18
N GLY A 60 1.46 1.31 12.67
CA GLY A 60 0.64 2.20 11.84
C GLY A 60 -0.08 1.45 10.72
N LEU A 61 -0.08 2.03 9.52
CA LEU A 61 -0.74 1.45 8.34
C LEU A 61 -0.06 0.15 7.89
N TRP A 62 1.25 0.08 8.06
CA TRP A 62 2.04 -1.12 7.75
C TRP A 62 1.72 -2.29 8.69
N GLY A 63 1.16 -2.03 9.87
CA GLY A 63 0.65 -3.11 10.72
C GLY A 63 -0.58 -3.83 10.17
N TYR A 64 -1.34 -3.16 9.29
CA TYR A 64 -2.59 -3.68 8.70
C TYR A 64 -2.40 -4.26 7.30
N SER A 65 -1.53 -3.65 6.50
CA SER A 65 -1.18 -4.12 5.16
C SER A 65 0.34 -4.07 4.97
N ARG A 66 0.89 -5.05 4.26
CA ARG A 66 2.32 -5.08 3.93
C ARG A 66 2.72 -4.01 2.92
N HIS A 67 1.77 -3.49 2.14
CA HIS A 67 1.98 -2.46 1.13
C HIS A 67 0.81 -1.45 1.15
N PRO A 68 0.65 -0.66 2.23
CA PRO A 68 -0.49 0.25 2.36
C PRO A 68 -0.44 1.38 1.34
N ASN A 69 0.75 1.79 0.89
CA ASN A 69 0.90 2.77 -0.18
C ASN A 69 0.34 2.27 -1.52
N TYR A 70 0.51 0.99 -1.84
CA TYR A 70 -0.07 0.41 -3.07
C TYR A 70 -1.59 0.35 -2.99
N VAL A 71 -2.17 0.15 -1.81
CA VAL A 71 -3.62 0.27 -1.61
C VAL A 71 -4.09 1.69 -1.91
N GLY A 72 -3.35 2.71 -1.46
CA GLY A 72 -3.63 4.11 -1.78
C GLY A 72 -3.58 4.38 -3.29
N GLU A 73 -2.57 3.86 -3.98
CA GLU A 73 -2.44 3.96 -5.43
C GLU A 73 -3.58 3.24 -6.17
N GLN A 74 -4.01 2.07 -5.70
CA GLN A 74 -5.17 1.37 -6.24
C GLN A 74 -6.44 2.22 -6.12
N LEU A 75 -6.74 2.75 -4.92
CA LEU A 75 -7.91 3.60 -4.71
C LEU A 75 -7.89 4.82 -5.64
N TRP A 76 -6.72 5.42 -5.87
CA TRP A 76 -6.56 6.52 -6.81
C TRP A 76 -6.94 6.11 -8.25
N TRP A 77 -6.35 5.05 -8.78
CA TRP A 77 -6.60 4.62 -10.16
C TRP A 77 -8.03 4.13 -10.39
N TRP A 78 -8.58 3.39 -9.43
CA TRP A 78 -9.97 2.94 -9.50
C TRP A 78 -10.94 4.12 -9.34
N GLY A 79 -10.63 5.12 -8.51
CA GLY A 79 -11.41 6.35 -8.41
C GLY A 79 -11.42 7.17 -9.70
N LEU A 80 -10.27 7.30 -10.39
CA LEU A 80 -10.20 7.92 -11.71
C LEU A 80 -11.03 7.17 -12.75
N PHE A 81 -11.02 5.84 -12.70
CA PHE A 81 -11.89 5.04 -13.56
C PHE A 81 -13.38 5.25 -13.25
N MET A 82 -13.78 5.44 -11.98
CA MET A 82 -15.17 5.76 -11.64
C MET A 82 -15.64 7.06 -12.30
N PHE A 83 -14.80 8.11 -12.33
CA PHE A 83 -15.10 9.32 -13.10
C PHE A 83 -15.27 9.03 -14.59
N ALA A 84 -14.33 8.29 -15.20
CA ALA A 84 -14.37 7.94 -16.61
C ALA A 84 -15.61 7.11 -16.98
N TRP A 85 -15.95 6.13 -16.14
CA TRP A 85 -17.15 5.31 -16.30
C TRP A 85 -18.41 6.18 -16.25
N ASN A 86 -18.47 7.14 -15.31
CA ASN A 86 -19.63 7.99 -15.11
C ASN A 86 -19.98 8.87 -16.34
N VAL A 87 -18.96 9.27 -17.12
CA VAL A 87 -19.13 10.04 -18.35
C VAL A 87 -19.20 9.16 -19.62
N GLY A 88 -19.26 7.84 -19.48
CA GLY A 88 -19.43 6.90 -20.59
C GLY A 88 -18.13 6.35 -21.20
N TYR A 89 -16.97 6.65 -20.61
CA TYR A 89 -15.67 6.13 -21.04
C TYR A 89 -15.29 4.82 -20.33
N GLY A 90 -16.20 3.85 -20.32
CA GLY A 90 -15.98 2.57 -19.63
C GLY A 90 -14.78 1.75 -20.14
N TRP A 91 -14.32 1.99 -21.37
CA TRP A 91 -13.10 1.38 -21.92
C TRP A 91 -11.83 1.75 -21.12
N MET A 92 -11.84 2.85 -20.36
CA MET A 92 -10.72 3.26 -19.51
C MET A 92 -10.46 2.28 -18.35
N PHE A 93 -11.32 1.29 -18.13
CA PHE A 93 -11.12 0.17 -17.20
C PHE A 93 -9.76 -0.52 -17.35
N TRP A 94 -9.22 -0.58 -18.57
CA TRP A 94 -7.90 -1.18 -18.81
C TRP A 94 -6.77 -0.45 -18.08
N GLY A 95 -6.91 0.84 -17.81
CA GLY A 95 -5.94 1.64 -17.05
C GLY A 95 -5.69 1.11 -15.63
N PRO A 96 -6.68 1.17 -14.71
CA PRO A 96 -6.52 0.63 -13.36
C PRO A 96 -6.24 -0.87 -13.36
N LEU A 97 -6.78 -1.65 -14.32
CA LEU A 97 -6.49 -3.08 -14.40
C LEU A 97 -5.01 -3.35 -14.67
N VAL A 98 -4.41 -2.69 -15.66
CA VAL A 98 -2.98 -2.84 -15.97
C VAL A 98 -2.13 -2.33 -14.82
N ASN A 99 -2.49 -1.20 -14.20
CA ASN A 99 -1.80 -0.71 -13.01
C ASN A 99 -1.88 -1.74 -11.85
N SER A 100 -3.05 -2.35 -11.61
CA SER A 100 -3.24 -3.41 -10.60
C SER A 100 -2.32 -4.61 -10.83
N MET A 101 -2.24 -5.10 -12.07
CA MET A 101 -1.37 -6.21 -12.44
C MET A 101 0.12 -5.85 -12.27
N CYS A 102 0.50 -4.63 -12.66
CA CYS A 102 1.86 -4.13 -12.47
C CYS A 102 2.23 -4.08 -10.99
N LEU A 103 1.37 -3.50 -10.14
CA LEU A 103 1.60 -3.43 -8.71
C LEU A 103 1.66 -4.82 -8.06
N ALA A 104 0.79 -5.76 -8.45
CA ALA A 104 0.86 -7.13 -7.98
C ALA A 104 2.22 -7.78 -8.32
N TYR A 105 2.72 -7.57 -9.54
CA TYR A 105 4.03 -8.07 -9.95
C TYR A 105 5.18 -7.40 -9.16
N VAL A 106 5.14 -6.07 -9.00
CA VAL A 106 6.14 -5.33 -8.22
C VAL A 106 6.15 -5.78 -6.76
N THR A 107 4.98 -6.01 -6.15
CA THR A 107 4.87 -6.57 -4.80
C THR A 107 5.64 -7.88 -4.69
N LEU A 108 5.45 -8.82 -5.62
CA LEU A 108 6.16 -10.10 -5.59
C LEU A 108 7.69 -9.91 -5.66
N LEU A 109 8.17 -9.03 -6.53
CA LEU A 109 9.59 -8.73 -6.65
C LEU A 109 10.16 -8.12 -5.37
N VAL A 110 9.43 -7.19 -4.76
CA VAL A 110 9.83 -6.52 -3.51
C VAL A 110 9.88 -7.54 -2.38
N GLU A 111 8.83 -8.34 -2.17
CA GLU A 111 8.80 -9.35 -1.11
C GLU A 111 9.94 -10.37 -1.26
N GLN A 112 10.21 -10.85 -2.48
CA GLN A 112 11.35 -11.73 -2.76
C GLN A 112 12.69 -11.06 -2.42
N LYS A 113 12.87 -9.79 -2.78
CA LYS A 113 14.08 -9.02 -2.43
C LYS A 113 14.22 -8.81 -0.92
N MET A 114 13.12 -8.68 -0.19
CA MET A 114 13.12 -8.60 1.27
C MET A 114 13.60 -9.91 1.90
N LEU A 115 13.08 -11.05 1.41
CA LEU A 115 13.42 -12.40 1.88
C LEU A 115 14.86 -12.84 1.56
N LYS A 116 15.47 -12.31 0.49
CA LYS A 116 16.88 -12.58 0.15
C LYS A 116 17.89 -11.98 1.16
N LYS A 117 17.46 -11.06 2.03
CA LYS A 117 18.34 -10.45 3.03
C LYS A 117 18.32 -11.26 4.32
N GLU A 118 19.32 -12.12 4.52
CA GLU A 118 19.39 -13.08 5.63
C GLU A 118 19.15 -12.43 7.02
N TYR A 119 19.78 -11.27 7.29
CA TYR A 119 19.67 -10.58 8.58
C TYR A 119 18.24 -10.22 9.01
N ARG A 120 17.29 -10.11 8.06
CA ARG A 120 15.88 -9.78 8.33
C ARG A 120 14.89 -10.79 7.75
N ALA A 121 15.37 -11.85 7.10
CA ALA A 121 14.51 -12.80 6.39
C ALA A 121 13.55 -13.50 7.37
N GLU A 122 14.04 -13.91 8.53
CA GLU A 122 13.24 -14.58 9.55
C GLU A 122 12.18 -13.64 10.15
N ALA A 123 12.57 -12.42 10.51
CA ALA A 123 11.65 -11.40 10.98
C ALA A 123 10.58 -11.07 9.93
N TYR A 124 10.96 -10.95 8.65
CA TYR A 124 10.02 -10.65 7.57
C TYR A 124 9.05 -11.82 7.30
N ARG A 125 9.51 -13.08 7.41
CA ARG A 125 8.61 -14.25 7.34
C ARG A 125 7.58 -14.24 8.45
N GLN A 126 7.96 -13.83 9.67
CA GLN A 126 7.01 -13.71 10.77
C GLN A 126 5.97 -12.61 10.50
N TYR A 127 6.42 -11.48 9.94
CA TYR A 127 5.55 -10.39 9.52
C TYR A 127 4.58 -10.80 8.39
N GLN A 128 5.03 -11.61 7.42
CA GLN A 128 4.15 -12.14 6.37
C GLN A 128 3.02 -13.03 6.90
N LYS A 129 3.19 -13.66 8.07
CA LYS A 129 2.15 -14.48 8.71
C LYS A 129 1.09 -13.65 9.42
N THR A 130 1.46 -12.48 9.93
CA THR A 130 0.55 -11.65 10.76
C THR A 130 -0.12 -10.53 9.98
N THR A 131 0.42 -10.17 8.81
CA THR A 131 -0.01 -8.99 8.03
C THR A 131 -0.32 -9.37 6.58
N SER A 132 -1.50 -8.97 6.09
CA SER A 132 -1.99 -9.20 4.73
C SER A 132 -1.31 -8.33 3.69
N VAL A 133 -1.28 -8.76 2.43
CA VAL A 133 -0.69 -7.99 1.30
C VAL A 133 -1.56 -6.81 0.89
N TRP A 134 -2.87 -7.01 0.79
CA TRP A 134 -3.75 -6.16 -0.04
C TRP A 134 -4.92 -5.55 0.73
N ILE A 135 -5.53 -6.31 1.65
CA ILE A 135 -6.74 -5.90 2.37
C ILE A 135 -6.42 -5.86 3.87
N PRO A 136 -6.81 -4.78 4.58
CA PRO A 136 -6.64 -4.69 6.03
C PRO A 136 -7.55 -5.72 6.70
N TRP A 137 -7.05 -6.94 6.86
CA TRP A 137 -7.73 -7.97 7.62
C TRP A 137 -7.18 -8.01 9.03
N PHE A 138 -8.04 -8.31 10.00
CA PHE A 138 -7.72 -8.28 11.42
C PHE A 138 -6.44 -9.08 11.71
N ARG A 139 -5.51 -8.48 12.47
CA ARG A 139 -4.26 -9.15 12.85
C ARG A 139 -4.58 -10.44 13.58
N PHE A 140 -4.10 -11.58 13.06
CA PHE A 140 -4.03 -12.79 13.86
C PHE A 140 -2.76 -12.74 14.70
N SER A 141 -2.92 -12.43 15.99
CA SER A 141 -1.86 -12.63 16.97
C SER A 141 -1.64 -14.13 17.12
N ILE A 142 -0.60 -14.67 16.49
CA ILE A 142 -0.14 -16.02 16.82
C ILE A 142 0.46 -15.91 18.22
N GLY A 143 -0.30 -16.37 19.22
CA GLY A 143 0.07 -16.36 20.62
C GLY A 143 1.50 -16.88 20.82
N GLY A 144 2.27 -16.15 21.62
CA GLY A 144 3.68 -16.41 21.87
C GLY A 144 3.96 -17.85 22.24
N SER A 145 4.76 -18.54 21.42
CA SER A 145 5.35 -19.81 21.79
C SER A 145 6.34 -19.56 22.93
N LYS A 146 5.94 -20.04 24.11
CA LYS A 146 6.67 -20.07 25.38
C LYS A 146 8.19 -20.20 25.19
N GLN A 147 8.94 -19.27 25.78
CA GLN A 147 10.34 -19.47 26.17
C GLN A 147 10.43 -20.79 26.97
N LYS A 148 11.08 -21.81 26.41
CA LYS A 148 11.64 -22.90 27.21
C LYS A 148 12.91 -22.35 27.87
N LYS A 149 12.81 -22.00 29.16
CA LYS A 149 13.97 -22.02 30.06
C LYS A 149 14.31 -23.48 30.33
N GLY A 150 15.52 -23.89 29.99
CA GLY A 150 16.18 -25.13 30.36
C GLY A 150 17.65 -24.85 30.48
#